data_AF-A0A527Z2G9-F1
#
_entry.id   AF-A0A527Z2G9-F1
#
_cell.length_a   1.000
_cell.length_b   1.000
_cell.length_c   1.000
_cell.angle_alpha   90.00
_cell.angle_beta   90.00
_cell.angle_gamma   90.00
#
_symmetry.space_group_name_H-M   'P 1'
#
loop_
_entity.id
_entity.type
_entity.pdbx_description
1 polymer ?
#
loop_
_entity_poly.entity_id
_entity_poly.type
_entity_poly.pdbx_seq_one_letter_code
_entity_poly.pdbx_strand_id
1 'polypeptide(L)'
;MNDNSKTRRRYDVRLRSERASGTRQRILDVAKELFTARGVEKVTINDISSDAGVSASTVYALFQSKTGILRAVVERSFFGPRYAEIARQAENARDPEEILRITASISRVILDAEREEIGLMRGVSA
;
A
#
# COMPACT_ATOMS: atom_id res chain seq x y z
N MET A 1 -35.79 -18.88 16.72
CA MET A 1 -36.02 -17.53 16.14
C MET A 1 -34.68 -16.83 15.90
N ASN A 2 -34.35 -16.63 14.61
CA ASN A 2 -33.36 -15.74 13.99
C ASN A 2 -31.84 -15.84 14.30
N ASP A 3 -31.20 -16.86 13.70
CA ASP A 3 -29.75 -16.92 13.40
C ASP A 3 -29.40 -16.23 12.05
N ASN A 4 -30.38 -16.04 11.17
CA ASN A 4 -30.19 -15.55 9.81
C ASN A 4 -29.85 -14.03 9.71
N SER A 5 -30.19 -13.24 10.73
CA SER A 5 -29.90 -11.79 10.78
C SER A 5 -28.44 -11.49 11.13
N LYS A 6 -27.78 -12.36 11.92
CA LYS A 6 -26.36 -12.23 12.29
C LYS A 6 -25.44 -12.59 11.13
N THR A 7 -25.80 -13.62 10.35
CA THR A 7 -25.04 -14.08 9.18
C THR A 7 -25.05 -13.06 8.04
N ARG A 8 -26.21 -12.47 7.72
CA ARG A 8 -26.34 -11.46 6.65
C ARG A 8 -25.58 -10.16 6.98
N ARG A 9 -25.67 -9.66 8.22
CA ARG A 9 -24.93 -8.47 8.67
C ARG A 9 -23.41 -8.66 8.61
N ARG A 10 -22.88 -9.83 8.98
CA ARG A 10 -21.43 -10.13 8.86
C ARG A 10 -20.98 -10.23 7.40
N TYR A 11 -21.80 -10.80 6.52
CA TYR A 11 -21.52 -10.89 5.09
C TYR A 11 -21.42 -9.50 4.43
N ASP A 12 -22.38 -8.61 4.69
CA ASP A 12 -22.39 -7.24 4.15
C ASP A 12 -21.18 -6.41 4.61
N VAL A 13 -20.74 -6.58 5.87
CA VAL A 13 -19.55 -5.92 6.41
C VAL A 13 -18.27 -6.42 5.72
N ARG A 14 -18.14 -7.74 5.50
CA ARG A 14 -16.98 -8.32 4.81
C ARG A 14 -16.91 -7.86 3.36
N LEU A 15 -18.03 -7.91 2.63
CA LEU A 15 -18.08 -7.48 1.23
C LEU A 15 -17.76 -5.98 1.07
N ARG A 16 -18.21 -5.14 2.01
CA ARG A 16 -17.84 -3.71 2.03
C ARG A 16 -16.36 -3.50 2.32
N SER A 17 -15.80 -4.26 3.25
CA SER A 17 -14.37 -4.23 3.58
C SER A 17 -13.49 -4.66 2.40
N GLU A 18 -13.87 -5.75 1.72
CA GLU A 18 -13.16 -6.26 0.53
C GLU A 18 -13.20 -5.24 -0.62
N ARG A 19 -14.36 -4.64 -0.89
CA ARG A 19 -14.51 -3.58 -1.89
C ARG A 19 -13.70 -2.33 -1.53
N ALA A 20 -13.67 -1.95 -0.26
CA ALA A 20 -12.85 -0.84 0.21
C ALA A 20 -11.35 -1.13 0.07
N SER A 21 -10.92 -2.36 0.38
CA SER A 21 -9.53 -2.81 0.20
C SER A 21 -9.11 -2.78 -1.27
N GLY A 22 -9.93 -3.36 -2.17
CA GLY A 22 -9.65 -3.32 -3.61
C GLY A 22 -9.64 -1.90 -4.18
N THR A 23 -10.49 -1.01 -3.67
CA THR A 23 -10.49 0.41 -4.06
C THR A 23 -9.24 1.12 -3.58
N ARG A 24 -8.84 0.92 -2.32
CA ARG A 24 -7.60 1.47 -1.76
C ARG A 24 -6.40 1.01 -2.58
N GLN A 25 -6.39 -0.25 -3.00
CA GLN A 25 -5.30 -0.83 -3.76
C GLN A 25 -5.14 -0.18 -5.13
N ARG A 26 -6.23 -0.06 -5.89
CA ARG A 26 -6.23 0.63 -7.19
C ARG A 26 -5.73 2.06 -7.11
N ILE A 27 -6.14 2.81 -6.09
CA ILE A 27 -5.68 4.19 -5.89
C ILE A 27 -4.17 4.24 -5.67
N LEU A 28 -3.60 3.32 -4.90
CA LEU A 28 -2.16 3.25 -4.66
C LEU A 28 -1.35 2.84 -5.90
N ASP A 29 -1.88 1.94 -6.72
CA ASP A 29 -1.25 1.55 -7.99
C ASP A 29 -1.15 2.77 -8.93
N VAL A 30 -2.27 3.44 -9.18
CA VAL A 30 -2.35 4.66 -10.00
C VAL A 30 -1.47 5.77 -9.45
N ALA A 31 -1.50 6.01 -8.14
CA ALA A 31 -0.69 7.04 -7.52
C ALA A 31 0.81 6.78 -7.71
N LYS A 32 1.26 5.51 -7.54
CA LYS A 32 2.66 5.14 -7.76
C LYS A 32 3.08 5.42 -9.20
N GLU A 33 2.28 4.97 -10.17
CA GLU A 33 2.56 5.19 -11.60
C GLU A 33 2.67 6.68 -11.94
N LEU A 34 1.71 7.49 -11.50
CA LEU A 34 1.69 8.93 -11.74
C LEU A 34 2.86 9.65 -11.07
N PHE A 35 3.15 9.33 -9.80
CA PHE A 35 4.27 9.94 -9.09
C PHE A 35 5.62 9.59 -9.73
N THR A 36 5.81 8.33 -10.16
CA THR A 36 7.04 7.91 -10.85
C THR A 36 7.17 8.58 -12.22
N ALA A 37 6.08 8.69 -12.98
CA ALA A 37 6.13 9.22 -14.34
C ALA A 37 6.25 10.75 -14.40
N ARG A 38 5.59 11.47 -13.48
CA ARG A 38 5.42 12.93 -13.57
C ARG A 38 6.06 13.69 -12.40
N GLY A 39 6.45 13.00 -11.34
CA GLY A 39 6.88 13.60 -10.08
C GLY A 39 5.71 13.98 -9.19
N VAL A 40 5.92 13.93 -7.86
CA VAL A 40 4.88 14.16 -6.85
C VAL A 40 4.25 15.55 -6.96
N GLU A 41 5.04 16.58 -7.28
CA GLU A 41 4.54 17.96 -7.31
C GLU A 41 3.48 18.18 -8.41
N LYS A 42 3.69 17.59 -9.58
CA LYS A 42 2.82 17.79 -10.75
C LYS A 42 1.52 16.98 -10.70
N VAL A 43 1.44 15.98 -9.81
CA VAL A 43 0.27 15.10 -9.70
C VAL A 43 -0.71 15.66 -8.66
N THR A 44 -1.99 15.71 -9.02
CA THR A 44 -3.08 16.13 -8.15
C THR A 44 -3.92 14.95 -7.66
N ILE A 45 -4.70 15.14 -6.60
CA ILE A 45 -5.69 14.14 -6.15
C ILE A 45 -6.75 13.89 -7.24
N ASN A 46 -7.07 14.90 -8.05
CA ASN A 46 -8.04 14.75 -9.13
C ASN A 46 -7.51 13.81 -10.22
N ASP A 47 -6.24 13.95 -10.63
CA ASP A 47 -5.59 13.04 -11.59
C ASP A 47 -5.68 11.59 -11.09
N ILE A 48 -5.29 11.37 -9.83
CA ILE A 48 -5.31 10.04 -9.21
C ILE A 48 -6.74 9.48 -9.15
N SER A 49 -7.72 10.30 -8.76
CA SER A 49 -9.11 9.87 -8.63
C SER A 49 -9.73 9.50 -9.99
N SER A 50 -9.43 10.28 -11.03
CA SER A 50 -9.88 10.05 -12.40
C SER A 50 -9.31 8.74 -12.95
N ASP A 51 -8.00 8.55 -12.87
CA ASP A 51 -7.33 7.36 -13.41
C ASP A 51 -7.68 6.10 -12.60
N ALA A 52 -7.94 6.21 -11.29
CA ALA A 52 -8.40 5.10 -10.46
C ALA A 52 -9.91 4.79 -10.61
N GLY A 53 -10.66 5.62 -11.35
CA GLY A 53 -12.11 5.47 -11.54
C GLY A 53 -12.90 5.58 -10.23
N VAL A 54 -12.56 6.56 -9.38
CA VAL A 54 -13.21 6.83 -8.09
C VAL A 54 -13.48 8.31 -7.93
N SER A 55 -14.35 8.68 -6.98
CA SER A 55 -14.55 10.10 -6.65
C SER A 55 -13.38 10.66 -5.85
N ALA A 56 -13.07 11.94 -6.01
CA ALA A 56 -12.10 12.64 -5.16
C ALA A 56 -12.45 12.50 -3.66
N SER A 57 -13.75 12.56 -3.31
CA SER A 57 -14.23 12.34 -1.95
C SER A 57 -13.84 10.96 -1.39
N THR A 58 -13.84 9.91 -2.23
CA THR A 58 -13.36 8.57 -1.85
C THR A 58 -11.87 8.58 -1.55
N VAL A 59 -11.07 9.28 -2.35
CA VAL A 59 -9.63 9.41 -2.15
C VAL A 59 -9.34 10.17 -0.84
N TYR A 60 -10.01 11.30 -0.61
CA TYR A 60 -9.87 12.07 0.63
C TYR A 60 -10.28 11.25 1.86
N ALA A 61 -11.39 10.49 1.78
CA ALA A 61 -11.82 9.64 2.89
C ALA A 61 -10.77 8.57 3.26
N LEU A 62 -10.07 8.01 2.27
CA LEU A 62 -9.09 6.94 2.48
C LEU A 62 -7.70 7.44 2.89
N PHE A 63 -7.27 8.58 2.37
CA PHE A 63 -5.87 9.02 2.48
C PHE A 63 -5.68 10.43 3.06
N GLN A 64 -6.75 11.21 3.20
CA GLN A 64 -6.80 12.57 3.76
C GLN A 64 -6.05 13.64 2.94
N SER A 65 -4.92 13.33 2.30
CA SER A 65 -4.12 14.29 1.53
C SER A 65 -3.20 13.61 0.50
N LYS A 66 -2.60 14.41 -0.40
CA LYS A 66 -1.58 13.93 -1.37
C LYS A 66 -0.38 13.33 -0.64
N THR A 67 0.06 13.96 0.45
CA THR A 67 1.13 13.43 1.32
C THR A 67 0.72 12.13 2.00
N GLY A 68 -0.56 11.98 2.39
CA GLY A 68 -1.08 10.73 2.93
C GLY A 68 -1.08 9.59 1.91
N ILE A 69 -1.37 9.89 0.63
CA ILE A 69 -1.22 8.92 -0.47
C ILE A 69 0.25 8.57 -0.67
N LEU A 70 1.14 9.56 -0.76
CA LEU A 70 2.58 9.33 -0.93
C LEU A 70 3.13 8.43 0.17
N ARG A 71 2.83 8.73 1.44
CA ARG A 71 3.23 7.88 2.56
C ARG A 71 2.73 6.46 2.40
N ALA A 72 1.47 6.27 2.02
CA ALA A 72 0.90 4.94 1.83
C ALA A 72 1.51 4.18 0.63
N VAL A 73 1.95 4.88 -0.43
CA VAL A 73 2.72 4.30 -1.54
C VAL A 73 4.08 3.81 -1.04
N VAL A 74 4.81 4.68 -0.33
CA VAL A 74 6.13 4.41 0.25
C VAL A 74 6.07 3.21 1.21
N GLU A 75 5.12 3.23 2.17
CA GLU A 75 4.91 2.15 3.13
C GLU A 75 4.62 0.81 2.42
N ARG A 76 3.83 0.83 1.34
CA ARG A 76 3.54 -0.37 0.57
C ARG A 76 4.76 -0.89 -0.20
N SER A 77 5.64 -0.02 -0.67
CA SER A 77 6.90 -0.44 -1.30
C SER A 77 7.82 -1.16 -0.30
N PHE A 78 7.85 -0.71 0.95
CA PHE A 78 8.64 -1.36 2.01
C PHE A 78 8.02 -2.64 2.57
N PHE A 79 6.70 -2.63 2.81
CA PHE A 79 5.98 -3.69 3.52
C PHE A 79 5.00 -4.46 2.61
N GLY A 80 5.32 -4.53 1.32
CA GLY A 80 4.51 -5.22 0.33
C GLY A 80 4.57 -6.76 0.41
N PRO A 81 3.97 -7.48 -0.55
CA PRO A 81 3.90 -8.94 -0.55
C PRO A 81 5.25 -9.64 -0.40
N ARG A 82 6.31 -9.07 -0.98
CA ARG A 82 7.67 -9.60 -0.87
C ARG A 82 8.21 -9.53 0.57
N TYR A 83 8.00 -8.42 1.27
CA TYR A 83 8.34 -8.31 2.68
C TYR A 83 7.52 -9.30 3.52
N ALA A 84 6.21 -9.38 3.27
CA ALA A 84 5.32 -10.29 4.00
C ALA A 84 5.73 -11.76 3.85
N GLU A 85 6.13 -12.19 2.66
CA GLU A 85 6.61 -13.57 2.44
C GLU A 85 7.91 -13.85 3.20
N ILE A 86 8.86 -12.93 3.17
CA ILE A 86 10.14 -13.09 3.88
C ILE A 86 9.92 -13.04 5.41
N ALA A 87 9.03 -12.16 5.90
CA ALA A 87 8.66 -12.08 7.31
C ALA A 87 7.99 -13.38 7.79
N ARG A 88 7.10 -13.98 6.99
CA ARG A 88 6.46 -15.27 7.29
C ARG A 88 7.48 -16.41 7.37
N GLN A 89 8.52 -16.38 6.53
CA GLN A 89 9.62 -17.34 6.61
C GLN A 89 10.42 -17.15 7.91
N ALA A 90 10.67 -15.90 8.31
CA ALA A 90 11.38 -15.56 9.56
C ALA A 90 10.65 -16.10 10.80
N GLU A 91 9.31 -15.98 10.87
CA GLU A 91 8.51 -16.43 12.01
C GLU A 91 8.61 -17.93 12.29
N ASN A 92 8.91 -18.73 11.26
CA ASN A 92 8.98 -20.19 11.36
C ASN A 92 10.41 -20.72 11.46
N ALA A 93 11.41 -19.87 11.22
CA ALA A 93 12.82 -20.24 11.29
C ALA A 93 13.22 -20.48 12.76
N ARG A 94 13.90 -21.60 13.01
CA ARG A 94 14.44 -21.95 14.33
C ARG A 94 15.96 -22.06 14.35
N ASP A 95 16.56 -22.16 13.17
CA ASP A 95 17.99 -22.19 12.98
C ASP A 95 18.58 -20.76 12.97
N PRO A 96 19.55 -20.44 13.85
CA PRO A 96 20.18 -19.11 13.87
C PRO A 96 20.80 -18.68 12.54
N GLU A 97 21.38 -19.60 11.76
CA GLU A 97 21.95 -19.26 10.45
C GLU A 97 20.86 -18.92 9.41
N GLU A 98 19.76 -19.67 9.42
CA GLU A 98 18.57 -19.38 8.63
C GLU A 98 17.97 -18.01 8.98
N ILE A 99 17.84 -17.68 10.27
CA ILE A 99 17.34 -16.38 10.74
C ILE A 99 18.24 -15.24 10.24
N LEU A 100 19.57 -15.40 10.31
CA LEU A 100 20.51 -14.38 9.85
C LEU A 100 20.42 -14.16 8.33
N ARG A 101 20.26 -15.25 7.56
CA ARG A 101 20.09 -15.20 6.10
C ARG A 101 18.77 -14.52 5.70
N ILE A 102 17.69 -14.81 6.40
CA ILE A 102 16.38 -14.19 6.19
C ILE A 102 16.45 -12.70 6.54
N THR A 103 17.08 -12.35 7.66
CA THR A 103 17.25 -10.95 8.08
C THR A 103 18.04 -10.15 7.04
N ALA A 104 19.15 -10.70 6.53
CA ALA A 104 19.91 -10.06 5.45
C ALA A 104 19.08 -9.87 4.16
N SER A 105 18.20 -10.83 3.86
CA SER A 105 17.29 -10.75 2.72
C SER A 105 16.23 -9.66 2.89
N ILE A 106 15.68 -9.49 4.11
CA ILE A 106 14.77 -8.38 4.45
C ILE A 106 15.49 -7.04 4.26
N SER A 107 16.69 -6.89 4.82
CA SER A 107 17.48 -5.66 4.67
C SER A 107 17.75 -5.33 3.21
N ARG A 108 18.02 -6.33 2.37
CA ARG A 108 18.22 -6.10 0.93
C ARG A 108 16.96 -5.59 0.24
N VAL A 109 15.81 -6.18 0.52
CA VAL A 109 14.52 -5.74 -0.05
C VAL A 109 14.20 -4.31 0.35
N ILE A 110 14.41 -3.96 1.63
CA ILE A 110 14.17 -2.60 2.13
C ILE A 110 15.12 -1.61 1.43
N LEU A 111 16.42 -1.90 1.36
CA LEU A 111 17.40 -1.02 0.70
C LEU A 111 17.15 -0.83 -0.80
N ASP A 112 16.68 -1.88 -1.49
CA ASP A 112 16.32 -1.79 -2.90
C ASP A 112 15.06 -0.92 -3.08
N ALA A 113 14.06 -1.05 -2.18
CA ALA A 113 12.89 -0.18 -2.16
C ALA A 113 13.24 1.29 -1.80
N GLU A 114 14.18 1.52 -0.88
CA GLU A 114 14.66 2.88 -0.54
C GLU A 114 15.23 3.59 -1.77
N ARG A 115 15.94 2.89 -2.65
CA ARG A 115 16.49 3.49 -3.87
C ARG A 115 15.41 4.02 -4.81
N GLU A 116 14.32 3.28 -4.97
CA GLU A 116 13.18 3.72 -5.80
C GLU A 116 12.44 4.89 -5.14
N GLU A 117 12.20 4.81 -3.83
CA GLU A 117 11.42 5.81 -3.08
C GLU A 117 12.20 7.12 -2.85
N ILE A 118 13.53 7.06 -2.66
CA ILE A 118 14.39 8.26 -2.61
C ILE A 118 14.28 9.04 -3.93
N GLY A 119 14.12 8.36 -5.08
CA GLY A 119 13.85 9.01 -6.36
C GLY A 119 12.53 9.77 -6.38
N LEU A 120 11.48 9.23 -5.75
CA LEU A 120 10.17 9.86 -5.61
C LEU A 120 10.20 11.06 -4.65
N MET A 121 10.93 10.96 -3.53
CA MET A 121 11.00 12.02 -2.51
C MET A 121 11.88 13.20 -2.92
N ARG A 122 12.91 13.00 -3.74
CA ARG A 122 13.78 14.09 -4.24
C ARG A 122 13.07 15.10 -5.16
N GLY A 123 11.87 14.77 -5.65
CA GLY A 123 11.01 15.70 -6.37
C GLY A 123 10.15 16.61 -5.49
N VAL A 124 10.16 16.45 -4.16
CA VAL A 124 9.32 17.18 -3.19
C VAL A 124 10.03 18.40 -2.58
N SER A 125 11.29 18.67 -2.98
CA SER A 125 12.02 19.85 -2.53
C SER A 125 11.86 21.01 -3.51
N ALA A 126 10.87 21.86 -3.26
CA ALA A 126 10.86 23.27 -3.61
C ALA A 126 10.21 24.07 -2.47
#